data_AF-A0A0N0NE18-F1
#
_entry.id   AF-A0A0N0NE18-F1
#
_cell.length_a   1.000
_cell.length_b   1.000
_cell.length_c   1.000
_cell.angle_alpha   90.00
_cell.angle_beta   90.00
_cell.angle_gamma   90.00
#
_symmetry.space_group_name_H-M   'P 1'
#
loop_
_entity.id
_entity.type
_entity.pdbx_description
1 polymer ?
#
loop_
_entity_poly.entity_id
_entity_poly.type
_entity_poly.pdbx_seq_one_letter_code
_entity_poly.pdbx_strand_id
1 'polypeptide(L)'
;MQESWHTPDQATACDSTRYGTAEALAWDRMHPRGQARGPWLDHCGELPLIHGALIRPKVDHLPGDRDPKPVWLWSSRTGMTGADADLCRQAFLRRFDLEHTSRLFKQTLGWTVPKVRDPHTADLWTWLIIAAGSATSA
;
A
#
# COMPACT_ATOMS: atom_id res chain seq x y z
N MET A 1 0.58 -11.39 -21.43
CA MET A 1 1.56 -11.61 -20.34
C MET A 1 0.88 -12.33 -19.17
N GLN A 2 0.42 -13.57 -19.37
CA GLN A 2 -0.17 -14.39 -18.30
C GLN A 2 0.47 -15.79 -18.19
N GLU A 3 1.43 -16.15 -19.06
CA GLU A 3 1.93 -17.53 -19.19
C GLU A 3 3.32 -17.81 -18.57
N SER A 4 3.98 -16.84 -17.93
CA SER A 4 5.40 -16.99 -17.52
C SER A 4 5.65 -17.30 -16.04
N TRP A 5 4.62 -17.33 -15.19
CA TRP A 5 4.79 -17.56 -13.76
C TRP A 5 4.32 -18.97 -13.39
N HIS A 6 5.04 -19.61 -12.46
CA HIS A 6 4.60 -20.88 -11.87
C HIS A 6 3.29 -20.68 -11.09
N THR A 7 2.66 -21.78 -10.67
CA THR A 7 1.49 -21.73 -9.79
C THR A 7 1.81 -20.91 -8.54
N PRO A 8 0.94 -19.98 -8.10
CA PRO A 8 1.19 -19.20 -6.89
C PRO A 8 1.40 -20.11 -5.67
N ASP A 9 2.37 -19.76 -4.83
CA ASP A 9 2.66 -20.48 -3.59
C ASP A 9 1.52 -20.32 -2.57
N GLN A 10 0.82 -19.19 -2.60
CA GLN A 10 -0.35 -18.93 -1.78
C GLN A 10 -1.48 -18.34 -2.63
N ALA A 11 -2.69 -18.82 -2.38
CA ALA A 11 -3.91 -18.27 -2.97
C ALA A 11 -4.98 -18.20 -1.89
N THR A 12 -5.50 -17.00 -1.63
CA THR A 12 -6.61 -16.77 -0.70
C THR A 12 -7.76 -16.08 -1.43
N ALA A 13 -8.97 -16.32 -0.95
CA ALA A 13 -10.18 -15.63 -1.39
C ALA A 13 -11.09 -15.40 -0.19
N CYS A 14 -11.73 -14.23 -0.14
CA CYS A 14 -12.77 -13.93 0.83
C CYS A 14 -13.85 -13.05 0.22
N ASP A 15 -15.09 -13.23 0.67
CA ASP A 15 -16.18 -12.34 0.28
C ASP A 15 -16.12 -11.01 1.03
N SER A 16 -16.40 -9.93 0.31
CA SER A 16 -16.47 -8.58 0.84
C SER A 16 -17.70 -7.88 0.30
N THR A 17 -18.53 -7.34 1.20
CA THR A 17 -19.69 -6.53 0.83
C THR A 17 -19.32 -5.28 0.05
N ARG A 18 -18.09 -4.78 0.20
CA ARG A 18 -17.60 -3.54 -0.44
C ARG A 18 -16.87 -3.77 -1.77
N TYR A 19 -16.38 -4.98 -2.02
CA TYR A 19 -15.47 -5.27 -3.14
C TYR A 19 -15.86 -6.52 -3.95
N GLY A 20 -16.91 -7.24 -3.54
CA GLY A 20 -17.22 -8.58 -4.04
C GLY A 20 -16.21 -9.61 -3.53
N THR A 21 -15.92 -10.61 -4.36
CA THR A 21 -14.88 -11.61 -4.10
C THR A 21 -13.53 -10.92 -4.14
N ALA A 22 -12.76 -11.04 -3.05
CA ALA A 22 -11.43 -10.46 -2.95
C ALA A 22 -10.38 -11.56 -2.84
N GLU A 23 -9.54 -11.66 -3.85
CA GLU A 23 -8.50 -12.69 -4.00
C GLU A 23 -7.11 -12.08 -3.77
N ALA A 24 -6.21 -12.84 -3.16
CA ALA A 24 -4.78 -12.55 -3.14
C ALA A 24 -4.01 -13.78 -3.63
N LEU A 25 -3.24 -13.59 -4.71
CA LEU A 25 -2.26 -14.57 -5.16
C LEU A 25 -0.87 -14.08 -4.77
N ALA A 26 -0.04 -14.95 -4.20
CA ALA A 26 1.32 -14.61 -3.87
C ALA A 26 2.31 -15.65 -4.39
N TRP A 27 3.44 -15.16 -4.86
CA TRP A 27 4.60 -15.93 -5.28
C TRP A 27 5.81 -15.53 -4.45
N ASP A 28 6.43 -16.50 -3.82
CA ASP A 28 7.58 -16.32 -2.94
C ASP A 28 8.90 -16.46 -3.71
N ARG A 29 9.97 -15.96 -3.08
CA ARG A 29 11.35 -15.93 -3.60
C ARG A 29 11.48 -15.35 -5.02
N MET A 30 10.54 -14.49 -5.38
CA MET A 30 10.64 -13.59 -6.53
C MET A 30 11.75 -12.57 -6.30
N HIS A 31 12.15 -11.87 -7.34
CA HIS A 31 13.11 -10.77 -7.24
C HIS A 31 12.86 -9.76 -8.36
N PRO A 32 13.01 -8.45 -8.11
CA PRO A 32 12.97 -7.46 -9.16
C PRO A 32 14.15 -7.69 -10.10
N ARG A 33 13.94 -7.42 -11.39
CA ARG A 33 15.06 -7.39 -12.34
C ARG A 33 15.96 -6.22 -11.98
N GLY A 34 17.13 -6.53 -11.42
CA GLY A 34 18.15 -5.54 -11.07
C GLY A 34 18.58 -4.71 -12.27
N GLN A 35 18.80 -3.41 -12.05
CA GLN A 35 19.36 -2.49 -13.04
C GLN A 35 20.41 -1.61 -12.35
N ALA A 36 21.55 -1.41 -13.00
CA ALA A 36 22.61 -0.52 -12.50
C ALA A 36 22.13 0.94 -12.62
N ARG A 37 21.41 1.42 -11.61
CA ARG A 37 20.83 2.76 -11.53
C ARG A 37 20.94 3.31 -10.11
N GLY A 38 20.95 4.64 -9.99
CA GLY A 38 21.04 5.33 -8.71
C GLY A 38 22.33 4.95 -7.96
N PRO A 39 22.27 4.49 -6.70
CA PRO A 39 23.46 4.09 -5.93
C PRO A 39 24.30 2.98 -6.58
N TRP A 40 23.74 2.25 -7.55
CA TRP A 40 24.39 1.13 -8.23
C TRP A 40 25.01 1.48 -9.58
N LEU A 41 25.08 2.77 -9.95
CA LEU A 41 25.60 3.22 -11.25
C LEU A 41 27.05 2.78 -11.50
N ASP A 42 27.91 2.95 -10.50
CA ASP A 42 29.34 2.62 -10.58
C ASP A 42 29.67 1.25 -9.96
N HIS A 43 28.65 0.45 -9.63
CA HIS A 43 28.84 -0.87 -9.05
C HIS A 43 29.46 -1.82 -10.07
N CYS A 44 30.67 -2.28 -9.78
CA CYS A 44 31.36 -3.27 -10.59
C CYS A 44 30.98 -4.69 -10.14
N GLY A 45 30.45 -5.50 -11.06
CA GLY A 45 30.07 -6.89 -10.81
C GLY A 45 28.55 -7.13 -10.82
N GLU A 46 28.14 -8.31 -10.36
CA GLU A 46 26.72 -8.66 -10.29
C GLU A 46 25.98 -7.84 -9.22
N LEU A 47 24.75 -7.43 -9.53
CA LEU A 47 23.89 -6.73 -8.58
C LEU A 47 23.33 -7.72 -7.56
N PRO A 48 23.23 -7.34 -6.28
CA PRO A 48 22.66 -8.21 -5.26
C PRO A 48 21.20 -8.52 -5.60
N LEU A 49 20.87 -9.80 -5.59
CA LEU A 49 19.49 -10.28 -5.72
C LEU A 49 18.80 -10.19 -4.36
N ILE A 50 17.78 -9.35 -4.29
CA ILE A 50 16.90 -9.26 -3.12
C ILE A 50 15.69 -10.14 -3.40
N HIS A 51 15.66 -11.32 -2.78
CA HIS A 51 14.48 -12.16 -2.79
C HIS A 51 13.35 -11.50 -2.00
N GLY A 52 12.13 -11.75 -2.44
CA GLY A 52 10.92 -11.26 -1.82
C GLY A 52 9.70 -11.91 -2.44
N ALA A 53 8.54 -11.35 -2.14
CA ALA A 53 7.26 -11.87 -2.60
C ALA A 53 6.57 -10.89 -3.55
N LEU A 54 5.95 -11.45 -4.58
CA LEU A 54 5.08 -10.73 -5.50
C LEU A 54 3.63 -11.08 -5.15
N ILE A 55 2.78 -10.08 -4.92
CA ILE A 55 1.36 -10.27 -4.59
C ILE A 55 0.50 -9.65 -5.67
N ARG A 56 -0.51 -10.37 -6.12
CA ARG A 56 -1.57 -9.87 -6.99
C ARG A 56 -2.89 -9.85 -6.23
N PRO A 57 -3.31 -8.68 -5.70
CA PRO A 57 -4.67 -8.52 -5.23
C PRO A 57 -5.62 -8.41 -6.43
N LYS A 58 -6.77 -9.06 -6.34
CA LYS A 58 -7.87 -8.97 -7.30
C LYS A 58 -9.19 -8.82 -6.53
N VAL A 59 -10.08 -8.00 -7.05
CA VAL A 59 -11.43 -7.81 -6.53
C VAL A 59 -12.40 -7.78 -7.70
N ASP A 60 -13.68 -8.03 -7.44
CA ASP A 60 -14.71 -7.96 -8.50
C ASP A 60 -15.00 -6.51 -8.89
N HIS A 61 -15.09 -5.60 -7.92
CA HIS A 61 -15.38 -4.18 -8.17
C HIS A 61 -14.75 -3.26 -7.13
N LEU A 62 -14.58 -1.98 -7.48
CA LEU A 62 -14.21 -0.93 -6.54
C LEU A 62 -15.41 -0.03 -6.22
N PRO A 63 -15.46 0.58 -5.02
CA PRO A 63 -16.49 1.54 -4.66
C PRO A 63 -16.56 2.69 -5.67
N GLY A 64 -17.80 3.08 -6.02
CA GLY A 64 -18.09 4.13 -6.99
C GLY A 64 -18.10 3.66 -8.45
N ASP A 65 -18.51 2.40 -8.69
CA ASP A 65 -18.68 1.80 -10.02
C ASP A 65 -17.41 1.85 -10.89
N ARG A 66 -16.27 1.57 -10.24
CA ARG A 66 -14.96 1.59 -10.88
C ARG A 66 -14.46 0.17 -11.12
N ASP A 67 -13.97 -0.07 -12.32
CA ASP A 67 -13.33 -1.33 -12.66
C ASP A 67 -11.92 -1.44 -12.05
N PRO A 68 -11.61 -2.55 -11.35
CA PRO A 68 -10.29 -2.77 -10.78
C PRO A 68 -9.28 -3.08 -11.88
N LYS A 69 -8.33 -2.15 -12.09
CA LYS A 69 -7.17 -2.42 -12.94
C LYS A 69 -6.24 -3.43 -12.24
N PRO A 70 -5.64 -4.39 -12.98
CA PRO A 70 -4.66 -5.29 -12.39
C PRO A 70 -3.48 -4.53 -11.78
N VAL A 71 -3.13 -4.87 -10.56
CA VAL A 71 -1.99 -4.31 -9.84
C VAL A 71 -1.14 -5.42 -9.22
N TRP A 72 0.12 -5.11 -9.01
CA TRP A 72 1.10 -6.00 -8.40
C TRP A 72 1.75 -5.28 -7.22
N LEU A 73 1.86 -5.96 -6.10
CA LEU A 73 2.55 -5.49 -4.90
C LEU A 73 3.84 -6.27 -4.75
N TRP A 74 4.88 -5.59 -4.30
CA TRP A 74 6.17 -6.18 -3.98
C TRP A 74 6.44 -6.06 -2.48
N SER A 75 6.93 -7.13 -1.89
CA SER A 75 7.42 -7.17 -0.51
C SER A 75 8.82 -7.76 -0.49
N SER A 76 9.75 -7.18 0.27
CA SER A 76 11.07 -7.78 0.49
C SER A 76 11.03 -8.98 1.45
N ARG A 77 9.88 -9.27 2.06
CA ARG A 77 9.71 -10.43 2.92
C ARG A 77 9.56 -11.70 2.09
N THR A 78 10.27 -12.74 2.47
CA THR A 78 10.11 -14.11 1.97
C THR A 78 9.32 -14.97 2.96
N GLY A 79 8.90 -16.16 2.54
CA GLY A 79 8.17 -17.10 3.39
C GLY A 79 6.75 -16.61 3.71
N MET A 80 6.10 -16.00 2.72
CA MET A 80 4.82 -15.34 2.93
C MET A 80 3.70 -16.36 3.08
N THR A 81 2.92 -16.23 4.16
CA THR A 81 1.74 -17.07 4.39
C THR A 81 0.52 -16.50 3.68
N GLY A 82 -0.56 -17.29 3.56
CA GLY A 82 -1.85 -16.79 3.08
C GLY A 82 -2.36 -15.59 3.91
N ALA A 83 -2.15 -15.60 5.23
CA ALA A 83 -2.53 -14.50 6.10
C ALA A 83 -1.74 -13.21 5.81
N ASP A 84 -0.45 -13.32 5.52
CA ASP A 84 0.37 -12.18 5.11
C ASP A 84 -0.11 -11.62 3.75
N ALA A 85 -0.42 -12.50 2.78
CA ALA A 85 -0.95 -12.10 1.47
C ALA A 85 -2.29 -11.37 1.58
N ASP A 86 -3.19 -11.85 2.43
CA ASP A 86 -4.45 -11.20 2.74
C ASP A 86 -4.26 -9.84 3.41
N LEU A 87 -3.33 -9.73 4.35
CA LEU A 87 -3.00 -8.46 4.99
C LEU A 87 -2.52 -7.43 3.97
N CYS A 88 -1.62 -7.82 3.05
CA CYS A 88 -1.15 -6.96 1.97
C CYS A 88 -2.31 -6.49 1.07
N ARG A 89 -3.22 -7.39 0.69
CA ARG A 89 -4.43 -7.04 -0.09
C ARG A 89 -5.32 -6.06 0.66
N GLN A 90 -5.60 -6.31 1.93
CA GLN A 90 -6.45 -5.44 2.75
C GLN A 90 -5.84 -4.06 2.91
N ALA A 91 -4.55 -3.97 3.24
CA ALA A 91 -3.82 -2.71 3.35
C ALA A 91 -3.86 -1.93 2.03
N PHE A 92 -3.69 -2.61 0.90
CA PHE A 92 -3.79 -1.99 -0.41
C PHE A 92 -5.18 -1.43 -0.71
N LEU A 93 -6.24 -2.20 -0.46
CA LEU A 93 -7.62 -1.74 -0.69
C LEU A 93 -8.01 -0.56 0.23
N ARG A 94 -7.41 -0.49 1.42
CA ARG A 94 -7.58 0.60 2.39
C ARG A 94 -6.59 1.77 2.21
N ARG A 95 -5.69 1.73 1.23
CA ARG A 95 -4.63 2.76 1.08
C ARG A 95 -5.18 4.19 0.92
N PHE A 96 -6.41 4.33 0.42
CA PHE A 96 -7.07 5.61 0.27
C PHE A 96 -7.69 6.14 1.57
N ASP A 97 -7.77 5.34 2.64
CA ASP A 97 -8.24 5.82 3.94
C ASP A 97 -7.35 6.97 4.45
N LEU A 98 -6.03 6.95 4.16
CA LEU A 98 -5.11 8.06 4.47
C LEU A 98 -5.46 9.37 3.74
N GLU A 99 -5.99 9.28 2.52
CA GLU A 99 -6.45 10.46 1.78
C GLU A 99 -7.67 11.07 2.47
N HIS A 100 -8.60 10.23 2.95
CA HIS A 100 -9.76 10.70 3.71
C HIS A 100 -9.34 11.38 5.02
N THR A 101 -8.36 10.83 5.74
CA THR A 101 -7.78 11.48 6.93
C THR A 101 -7.14 12.83 6.58
N SER A 102 -6.35 12.88 5.50
CA SER A 102 -5.75 14.14 5.03
C SER A 102 -6.81 15.18 4.66
N ARG A 103 -7.92 14.75 4.05
CA ARG A 103 -9.06 15.59 3.69
C ARG A 103 -9.78 16.11 4.93
N LEU A 104 -10.06 15.26 5.91
CA LEU A 104 -10.62 15.63 7.21
C LEU A 104 -9.77 16.72 7.87
N PHE A 105 -8.46 16.50 7.96
CA PHE A 105 -7.55 17.43 8.64
C PHE A 105 -7.53 18.79 7.94
N LYS A 106 -7.41 18.81 6.61
CA LYS A 106 -7.31 20.07 5.86
C LYS A 106 -8.63 20.81 5.73
N GLN A 107 -9.71 20.10 5.39
CA GLN A 107 -10.98 20.73 5.01
C GLN A 107 -11.93 20.91 6.19
N THR A 108 -11.92 20.00 7.15
CA THR A 108 -12.86 20.02 8.29
C THR A 108 -12.22 20.60 9.53
N LEU A 109 -11.02 20.12 9.90
CA LEU A 109 -10.32 20.58 11.12
C LEU A 109 -9.48 21.84 10.88
N GLY A 110 -9.35 22.28 9.62
CA GLY A 110 -8.71 23.54 9.29
C GLY A 110 -7.18 23.52 9.43
N TRP A 111 -6.52 22.38 9.18
CA TRP A 111 -5.07 22.25 9.30
C TRP A 111 -4.29 23.35 8.55
N THR A 112 -4.80 23.82 7.42
CA THR A 112 -4.17 24.88 6.60
C THR A 112 -4.77 26.28 6.80
N VAL A 113 -5.65 26.47 7.79
CA VAL A 113 -6.32 27.76 8.06
C VAL A 113 -5.39 28.80 8.69
N PRO A 114 -4.62 28.50 9.76
CA PRO A 114 -3.77 29.51 10.38
C PRO A 114 -2.53 29.82 9.52
N LYS A 115 -2.27 31.12 9.32
CA LYS A 115 -1.10 31.62 8.57
C LYS A 115 0.07 31.93 9.51
N VAL A 116 0.52 30.90 10.23
CA VAL A 116 1.66 30.99 11.17
C VAL A 116 2.96 31.21 10.40
N ARG A 117 3.85 32.05 10.94
CA ARG A 117 5.16 32.38 10.35
C ARG A 117 6.34 31.82 11.14
N ASP A 118 6.05 31.10 12.22
CA ASP A 118 7.02 30.45 13.09
C ASP A 118 6.88 28.92 12.97
N PRO A 119 7.96 28.16 12.64
CA PRO A 119 7.89 26.72 12.44
C PRO A 119 7.41 25.96 13.68
N HIS A 120 7.86 26.34 14.88
CA HIS A 120 7.47 25.67 16.11
C HIS A 120 5.96 25.80 16.37
N THR A 121 5.39 26.98 16.11
CA THR A 121 3.95 27.20 16.18
C THR A 121 3.18 26.38 15.14
N ALA A 122 3.75 26.16 13.95
CA ALA A 122 3.16 25.28 12.93
C ALA A 122 3.14 23.80 13.35
N ASP A 123 4.20 23.35 14.03
CA ASP A 123 4.27 21.99 14.58
C ASP A 123 3.25 21.80 15.70
N LEU A 124 3.15 22.75 16.64
CA LEU A 124 2.14 22.74 17.70
C LEU A 124 0.72 22.69 17.12
N TRP A 125 0.44 23.49 16.10
CA TRP A 125 -0.86 23.45 15.42
C TRP A 125 -1.14 22.08 14.79
N THR A 126 -0.13 21.47 14.16
CA THR A 126 -0.26 20.12 13.59
C THR A 126 -0.59 19.08 14.66
N TRP A 127 0.04 19.16 15.83
CA TRP A 127 -0.29 18.29 16.96
C TRP A 127 -1.71 18.48 17.48
N LEU A 128 -2.21 19.72 17.55
CA LEU A 128 -3.61 19.99 17.93
C LEU A 128 -4.60 19.37 16.93
N ILE A 129 -4.32 19.46 15.63
CA ILE A 129 -5.15 18.83 14.58
C ILE A 129 -5.16 17.31 14.72
N ILE A 130 -3.98 16.69 14.91
CA ILE A 130 -3.88 15.23 15.09
C ILE A 130 -4.67 14.79 16.32
N ALA A 131 -4.52 15.49 17.45
CA ALA A 131 -5.26 15.18 18.67
C ALA A 131 -6.79 15.29 18.46
N ALA A 132 -7.25 16.38 17.84
CA ALA A 132 -8.67 16.57 17.53
C ALA A 132 -9.22 15.49 16.57
N GLY A 133 -8.45 15.12 15.55
CA GLY A 133 -8.80 14.06 14.60
C GLY A 133 -8.91 12.69 15.26
N SER A 134 -8.03 12.38 16.21
CA SER A 134 -8.04 11.12 16.96
C SER A 134 -9.19 11.01 17.98
N ALA A 135 -9.66 12.14 18.51
CA ALA A 135 -10.79 12.18 19.44
C ALA A 135 -12.16 12.04 18.75
N THR A 136 -12.23 12.31 17.44
CA THR A 136 -13.49 12.24 16.67
C THR A 136 -13.78 10.82 16.14
N SER A 137 -12.81 9.92 16.20
CA SER A 137 -12.91 8.53 15.73
C SER A 137 -13.20 7.49 16.83
N ALA A 138 -13.41 7.92 18.07
CA ALA A 138 -13.79 7.09 19.23
C ALA A 138 -15.29 7.26 19.53
#